data_AF-X0Y5M4-F1
#
_entry.id   AF-X0Y5M4-F1
#
_cell.length_a   1.000
_cell.length_b   1.000
_cell.length_c   1.000
_cell.angle_alpha   90.00
_cell.angle_beta   90.00
_cell.angle_gamma   90.00
#
_symmetry.space_group_name_H-M   'P 1'
#
loop_
_entity.id
_entity.type
_entity.pdbx_description
1 polymer ?
#
loop_
_entity_poly.entity_id
_entity_poly.type
_entity_poly.pdbx_seq_one_letter_code
_entity_poly.pdbx_strand_id
1 'polypeptide(L)'
;MNKKDDYQKVAESYFDYLAERFPVMCASDEFDFLPRAENASKHYDKLDKFEAVAIEETIDKLKEFQKSFTLTNDEAGDLDNLIDLKLLQANTAGILIELDTK
;
A
#
# COMPACT_ATOMS: atom_id res chain seq x y z
N MET A 1 -2.90 -4.03 -24.50
CA MET A 1 -2.70 -3.30 -23.24
C MET A 1 -1.38 -3.76 -22.66
N ASN A 2 -0.51 -2.85 -22.24
CA ASN A 2 0.82 -3.17 -21.76
C ASN A 2 0.73 -3.54 -20.27
N LYS A 3 0.98 -4.80 -19.91
CA LYS A 3 0.76 -5.32 -18.54
C LYS A 3 1.61 -4.60 -17.48
N LYS A 4 2.72 -4.00 -17.90
CA LYS A 4 3.55 -3.11 -17.07
C LYS A 4 2.76 -1.91 -16.54
N ASP A 5 1.92 -1.32 -17.39
CA ASP A 5 1.11 -0.15 -17.03
C ASP A 5 -0.01 -0.51 -16.06
N ASP A 6 -0.40 -1.79 -15.97
CA ASP A 6 -1.52 -2.22 -15.14
C ASP A 6 -1.11 -2.37 -13.66
N TYR A 7 0.05 -2.96 -13.36
CA TYR A 7 0.50 -3.09 -11.96
C TYR A 7 0.97 -1.77 -11.36
N GLN A 8 1.59 -0.92 -12.18
CA GLN A 8 2.03 0.41 -11.75
C GLN A 8 0.84 1.24 -11.28
N LYS A 9 -0.29 1.22 -11.99
CA LYS A 9 -1.52 1.89 -11.56
C LYS A 9 -2.07 1.34 -10.24
N VAL A 10 -1.97 0.03 -10.03
CA VAL A 10 -2.40 -0.59 -8.77
C VAL A 10 -1.46 -0.16 -7.63
N ALA A 11 -0.16 -0.11 -7.88
CA ALA A 11 0.83 0.37 -6.91
C ALA A 11 0.64 1.86 -6.58
N GLU A 12 0.41 2.71 -7.58
CA GLU A 12 0.06 4.13 -7.39
C GLU A 12 -1.19 4.26 -6.53
N SER A 13 -2.26 3.52 -6.86
CA SER A 13 -3.50 3.51 -6.08
C SER A 13 -3.28 3.06 -4.64
N TYR A 14 -2.36 2.14 -4.42
CA TYR A 14 -1.98 1.65 -3.10
C TYR A 14 -1.29 2.73 -2.27
N PHE A 15 -0.27 3.39 -2.81
CA PHE A 15 0.43 4.47 -2.11
C PHE A 15 -0.45 5.70 -1.89
N ASP A 16 -1.32 6.02 -2.84
CA ASP A 16 -2.31 7.11 -2.71
C ASP A 16 -3.31 6.82 -1.59
N TYR A 17 -3.79 5.59 -1.51
CA TYR A 17 -4.69 5.18 -0.44
C TYR A 17 -4.02 5.30 0.93
N LEU A 18 -2.77 4.84 1.06
CA LEU A 18 -2.00 4.98 2.31
C LEU A 18 -1.75 6.43 2.67
N ALA A 19 -1.36 7.27 1.70
CA ALA A 19 -1.14 8.69 1.88
C ALA A 19 -2.39 9.43 2.39
N GLU A 20 -3.58 9.07 1.91
CA GLU A 20 -4.84 9.68 2.35
C GLU A 20 -5.26 9.18 3.75
N ARG A 21 -4.94 7.93 4.07
CA ARG A 21 -5.38 7.27 5.30
C ARG A 21 -4.47 7.57 6.49
N PHE A 22 -3.17 7.62 6.24
CA PHE A 22 -2.12 7.81 7.24
C PHE A 22 -1.11 8.91 6.81
N PRO A 23 -1.58 10.15 6.55
CA PRO A 23 -0.72 11.22 6.05
C PRO A 23 0.44 11.57 6.98
N VAL A 24 0.29 11.44 8.30
CA VAL A 24 1.36 11.74 9.26
C VAL A 24 2.38 10.61 9.27
N MET A 25 1.92 9.35 9.36
CA MET A 25 2.82 8.19 9.39
C MET A 25 3.60 8.03 8.08
N CYS A 26 2.95 8.20 6.93
CA CYS A 26 3.60 8.13 5.62
C CYS A 26 4.57 9.28 5.37
N ALA A 27 4.49 10.37 6.13
CA ALA A 27 5.42 11.50 6.03
C ALA A 27 6.59 11.43 7.01
N SER A 28 6.42 10.74 8.15
CA SER A 28 7.39 10.77 9.24
C SER A 28 8.57 9.84 9.05
N ASP A 29 8.42 8.74 8.30
CA ASP A 29 9.44 7.66 8.20
C ASP A 29 9.76 6.98 9.55
N GLU A 30 8.90 7.17 10.55
CA GLU A 30 9.11 6.67 11.92
C GLU A 30 8.44 5.29 12.16
N PHE A 31 7.75 4.74 11.15
CA PHE A 31 6.95 3.53 11.28
C PHE A 31 7.50 2.40 10.43
N ASP A 32 7.93 1.31 11.08
CA ASP A 32 8.69 0.22 10.46
C ASP A 32 8.04 -0.40 9.22
N PHE A 33 6.71 -0.49 9.20
CA PHE A 33 5.97 -1.14 8.13
C PHE A 33 5.17 -0.19 7.24
N LEU A 34 5.00 1.07 7.63
CA LEU A 34 4.31 2.04 6.77
C LEU A 34 5.31 2.69 5.80
N PRO A 35 5.09 2.61 4.49
CA PRO A 35 5.98 3.20 3.52
C PRO A 35 5.86 4.73 3.52
N ARG A 36 6.93 5.40 3.10
CA ARG A 36 6.83 6.79 2.66
C ARG A 36 5.98 6.87 1.41
N ALA A 37 5.01 7.78 1.40
CA ALA A 37 4.17 8.03 0.24
C ALA A 37 4.28 9.51 -0.16
N GLU A 38 4.73 9.79 -1.39
CA GLU A 38 4.94 11.16 -1.91
C GLU A 38 3.68 12.03 -1.77
N ASN A 39 2.52 11.41 -2.02
CA ASN A 39 1.23 12.09 -1.98
C ASN A 39 0.71 12.37 -0.55
N ALA A 40 1.40 11.93 0.50
CA ALA A 40 1.04 12.30 1.88
C ALA A 40 1.09 13.81 2.10
N SER A 41 2.00 14.51 1.39
CA SER A 41 2.12 15.96 1.39
C SER A 41 0.85 16.71 0.97
N LYS A 42 -0.03 16.06 0.20
CA LYS A 42 -1.33 16.61 -0.23
C LYS A 42 -2.40 16.55 0.88
N HIS A 43 -2.07 15.93 2.01
CA HIS A 43 -3.00 15.62 3.10
C HIS A 43 -2.50 16.08 4.47
N TYR A 44 -1.50 16.98 4.53
CA TYR A 44 -0.98 17.54 5.78
C TYR A 44 -1.98 18.42 6.54
N ASP A 45 -3.11 18.76 5.92
CA ASP A 45 -4.26 19.37 6.56
C ASP A 45 -5.10 18.38 7.39
N LYS A 46 -4.76 17.09 7.38
CA LYS A 46 -5.51 16.01 8.03
C LYS A 46 -4.63 15.20 8.98
N LEU A 47 -5.28 14.52 9.92
CA LEU A 47 -4.68 13.52 10.79
C LEU A 47 -4.95 12.10 10.25
N ASP A 48 -4.16 11.14 10.73
CA ASP A 48 -4.39 9.72 10.47
C ASP A 48 -5.75 9.27 11.01
N LYS A 49 -6.42 8.40 10.25
CA LYS A 49 -7.77 7.94 10.58
C LYS A 49 -7.72 6.62 11.35
N PHE A 50 -7.60 6.71 12.69
CA PHE A 50 -7.44 5.56 13.59
C PHE A 50 -8.76 5.01 14.18
N GLU A 51 -9.92 5.52 13.77
CA GLU A 51 -11.19 4.99 14.24
C GLU A 51 -11.34 3.50 13.88
N ALA A 52 -11.95 2.68 14.74
CA ALA A 52 -12.03 1.23 14.54
C ALA A 52 -12.61 0.84 13.17
N VAL A 53 -13.73 1.45 12.77
CA VAL A 53 -14.34 1.24 11.44
C VAL A 53 -13.36 1.60 10.33
N ALA A 54 -12.60 2.67 10.52
CA ALA A 54 -11.62 3.12 9.56
C ALA A 54 -10.46 2.12 9.39
N ILE A 55 -9.97 1.55 10.49
CA ILE A 55 -8.94 0.52 10.47
C ILE A 55 -9.46 -0.77 9.80
N GLU A 56 -10.69 -1.19 10.10
CA GLU A 56 -11.33 -2.36 9.47
C GLU A 56 -11.43 -2.19 7.95
N GLU A 57 -11.93 -1.05 7.47
CA GLU A 57 -11.98 -0.72 6.04
C GLU A 57 -10.59 -0.76 5.39
N THR A 58 -9.57 -0.29 6.11
CA THR A 58 -8.20 -0.28 5.64
C THR A 58 -7.61 -1.68 5.56
N ILE A 59 -7.84 -2.54 6.54
CA ILE A 59 -7.43 -3.94 6.51
C ILE A 59 -8.05 -4.65 5.30
N ASP A 60 -9.34 -4.45 5.06
CA ASP A 60 -10.02 -5.02 3.89
C ASP A 60 -9.41 -4.53 2.58
N LYS A 61 -9.15 -3.22 2.47
CA LYS A 61 -8.52 -2.64 1.29
C LYS A 61 -7.10 -3.17 1.06
N LEU A 62 -6.30 -3.32 2.12
CA LEU A 62 -4.95 -3.88 2.04
C LEU A 62 -4.98 -5.35 1.58
N LYS A 63 -5.95 -6.14 2.03
CA LYS A 63 -6.18 -7.52 1.56
C LYS A 63 -6.55 -7.56 0.07
N GLU A 64 -7.30 -6.58 -0.43
CA GLU A 64 -7.56 -6.44 -1.87
C GLU A 64 -6.28 -6.15 -2.66
N PHE A 65 -5.48 -5.18 -2.23
CA PHE A 65 -4.20 -4.85 -2.90
C PHE A 65 -3.25 -6.05 -2.93
N GLN A 66 -3.14 -6.79 -1.81
CA GLN A 66 -2.30 -7.99 -1.73
C GLN A 66 -2.71 -9.05 -2.76
N LYS A 67 -4.03 -9.26 -2.96
CA LYS A 67 -4.54 -10.17 -3.99
C LYS A 67 -4.19 -9.67 -5.40
N SER A 68 -4.37 -8.38 -5.67
CA SER A 68 -4.02 -7.77 -6.96
C SER A 68 -2.54 -7.93 -7.29
N PHE A 69 -1.64 -7.66 -6.35
CA PHE A 69 -0.19 -7.85 -6.56
C PHE A 69 0.18 -9.31 -6.82
N THR A 70 -0.53 -10.26 -6.20
CA THR A 70 -0.31 -11.69 -6.43
C THR A 70 -0.71 -12.12 -7.84
N LEU A 71 -1.87 -11.69 -8.32
CA LEU A 71 -2.31 -11.98 -9.69
C LEU A 71 -1.35 -11.41 -10.74
N THR A 72 -0.81 -10.21 -10.49
CA THR A 72 0.16 -9.61 -11.42
C THR A 72 1.53 -10.30 -11.35
N ASN A 73 1.94 -10.81 -10.19
CA ASN A 73 3.23 -11.48 -10.01
C ASN A 73 3.37 -12.74 -10.90
N ASP A 74 2.28 -13.47 -11.11
CA ASP A 74 2.26 -14.66 -11.97
C ASP A 74 2.39 -14.32 -13.46
N GLU A 75 2.22 -13.04 -13.81
CA GLU A 75 2.29 -12.52 -15.18
C GLU A 75 3.48 -11.57 -15.42
N ALA A 76 4.37 -11.43 -14.44
CA ALA A 76 5.52 -10.53 -14.51
C ALA A 76 6.49 -10.96 -15.62
N GLY A 77 6.58 -10.15 -16.67
CA GLY A 77 7.36 -10.48 -17.89
C GLY A 77 8.88 -10.26 -17.78
N ASP A 78 9.35 -9.53 -16.78
CA ASP A 78 10.78 -9.27 -16.53
C ASP A 78 11.11 -9.32 -15.02
N LEU A 79 12.41 -9.41 -14.71
CA LEU A 79 12.92 -9.58 -13.33
C LEU A 79 12.66 -8.34 -12.46
N ASP A 80 12.75 -7.14 -13.03
CA ASP A 80 12.55 -5.90 -12.28
C ASP A 80 11.10 -5.78 -11.81
N ASN A 81 10.13 -6.05 -12.69
CA ASN A 81 8.71 -6.04 -12.33
C ASN A 81 8.40 -7.13 -11.29
N LEU A 82 9.07 -8.29 -11.36
CA LEU A 82 8.91 -9.34 -10.35
C LEU A 82 9.42 -8.88 -8.98
N ILE A 83 10.57 -8.21 -8.93
CA ILE A 83 11.13 -7.64 -7.70
C ILE A 83 10.18 -6.60 -7.12
N ASP A 84 9.70 -5.65 -7.94
CA ASP A 84 8.75 -4.62 -7.51
C ASP A 84 7.49 -5.24 -6.89
N LEU A 85 6.91 -6.24 -7.54
CA LEU A 85 5.72 -6.93 -7.04
C LEU A 85 5.98 -7.66 -5.73
N LYS A 86 7.15 -8.29 -5.58
CA LYS A 86 7.55 -8.93 -4.31
C LYS A 86 7.72 -7.91 -3.19
N LEU A 87 8.29 -6.73 -3.48
CA LEU A 87 8.43 -5.66 -2.51
C LEU A 87 7.07 -5.09 -2.09
N LEU A 88 6.14 -4.88 -3.03
CA LEU A 88 4.77 -4.46 -2.74
C LEU A 88 4.04 -5.50 -1.88
N GLN A 89 4.14 -6.78 -2.21
CA GLN A 89 3.55 -7.87 -1.40
C GLN A 89 4.10 -7.86 0.03
N ALA A 90 5.43 -7.72 0.18
CA ALA A 90 6.08 -7.70 1.49
C ALA A 90 5.67 -6.47 2.31
N ASN A 91 5.63 -5.28 1.69
CA ASN A 91 5.22 -4.05 2.36
C ASN A 91 3.76 -4.12 2.82
N THR A 92 2.82 -4.53 1.96
CA THR A 92 1.41 -4.69 2.37
C THR A 92 1.24 -5.72 3.47
N ALA A 93 2.00 -6.83 3.44
CA ALA A 93 1.98 -7.83 4.50
C ALA A 93 2.48 -7.27 5.84
N GLY A 94 3.53 -6.44 5.84
CA GLY A 94 4.01 -5.76 7.04
C GLY A 94 2.94 -4.87 7.68
N ILE A 95 2.27 -4.04 6.87
CA ILE A 95 1.18 -3.17 7.38
C ILE A 95 0.03 -4.02 7.95
N LEU A 96 -0.33 -5.12 7.28
CA LEU A 96 -1.38 -6.02 7.77
C LEU A 96 -1.01 -6.69 9.09
N ILE A 97 0.26 -7.01 9.34
CA ILE A 97 0.72 -7.56 10.63
C ILE A 97 0.49 -6.56 11.75
N GLU A 98 0.75 -5.27 11.52
CA GLU A 98 0.53 -4.20 12.50
C GLU A 98 -0.97 -3.93 12.74
N LEU A 99 -1.76 -3.83 11.68
CA LEU A 99 -3.16 -3.40 11.77
C LEU A 99 -4.13 -4.53 12.11
N ASP A 100 -3.91 -5.75 11.62
CA ASP A 100 -4.76 -6.94 11.86
C ASP A 100 -4.26 -7.74 13.08
N THR A 101 -3.77 -7.03 14.10
CA THR A 101 -3.38 -7.64 15.37
C THR A 101 -4.65 -7.92 16.18
N LYS A 102 -5.06 -9.19 16.21
CA LYS A 102 -6.17 -9.66 17.06
C LYS A 102 -5.76 -9.82 18.52
#